data_AF-A0A497I611-F1
#
_entry.id   AF-A0A497I611-F1
#
_cell.length_a   1.000
_cell.length_b   1.000
_cell.length_c   1.000
_cell.angle_alpha   90.00
_cell.angle_beta   90.00
_cell.angle_gamma   90.00
#
_symmetry.space_group_name_H-M   'P 1'
#
loop_
_entity.id
_entity.type
_entity.pdbx_description
1 polymer ?
#
loop_
_entity_poly.entity_id
_entity_poly.type
_entity_poly.pdbx_seq_one_letter_code
_entity_poly.pdbx_strand_id
1 'polypeptide(L)' 'MNKTQSIKVDETYTPEMTVIISIYREAGFIWIRLNGVSELDYPKDKLEVIVNLLSKWTISL' A
#
# COMPACT_ATOMS: atom_id res chain seq x y z
N MET A 1 -32.81 -15.07 -4.01
CA MET A 1 -32.78 -13.90 -4.93
C MET A 1 -31.52 -13.10 -4.62
N ASN A 2 -30.51 -13.12 -5.50
CA ASN A 2 -29.29 -12.32 -5.32
C ASN A 2 -29.55 -10.93 -5.90
N LYS A 3 -29.64 -9.92 -5.03
CA LYS A 3 -29.77 -8.52 -5.44
C LYS A 3 -28.36 -8.01 -5.72
N THR A 4 -27.97 -7.95 -7.00
CA THR A 4 -26.70 -7.34 -7.41
C THR A 4 -26.78 -5.85 -7.08
N GLN A 5 -26.13 -5.43 -6.00
CA GLN A 5 -26.05 -4.01 -5.66
C GLN A 5 -25.24 -3.32 -6.75
N SER A 6 -25.87 -2.36 -7.43
CA SER A 6 -25.22 -1.51 -8.43
C SER A 6 -24.26 -0.57 -7.70
N ILE A 7 -22.97 -0.95 -7.62
CA ILE A 7 -21.93 -0.09 -7.05
C ILE A 7 -21.78 1.12 -7.99
N LYS A 8 -22.08 2.32 -7.50
CA LYS A 8 -21.79 3.57 -8.21
C LYS A 8 -20.38 4.00 -7.86
N VAL A 9 -19.55 4.23 -8.87
CA VAL A 9 -18.20 4.78 -8.72
C VAL A 9 -18.30 6.29 -8.83
N ASP A 10 -17.72 7.02 -7.87
CA ASP A 10 -17.55 8.46 -7.92
C ASP A 10 -16.09 8.77 -8.28
N GLU A 11 -15.87 9.25 -9.50
CA GLU A 11 -14.53 9.58 -10.01
C GLU A 11 -13.94 10.83 -9.34
N THR A 12 -14.75 11.64 -8.65
CA THR A 12 -14.30 12.84 -7.95
C THR A 12 -13.92 12.56 -6.49
N TYR A 13 -14.15 11.34 -6.01
CA TYR A 13 -13.88 10.97 -4.64
C TYR A 13 -12.38 10.71 -4.41
N THR A 14 -11.74 11.60 -3.64
CA THR A 14 -10.30 11.52 -3.33
C THR A 14 -10.06 11.57 -1.81
N PRO A 15 -10.19 10.43 -1.11
CA PRO A 15 -9.98 10.34 0.33
C PRO A 15 -8.50 10.46 0.75
N GLU A 16 -8.24 10.51 2.05
CA GLU A 16 -6.92 10.20 2.59
C GLU A 16 -6.66 8.69 2.45
N MET A 17 -5.47 8.33 2.00
CA MET A 17 -5.07 6.94 1.73
C MET A 17 -3.78 6.62 2.45
N THR A 18 -3.78 5.55 3.24
CA THR A 18 -2.57 4.96 3.81
C THR A 18 -2.22 3.66 3.09
N VAL A 19 -1.05 3.61 2.45
CA VAL A 19 -0.50 2.42 1.79
C VAL A 19 0.47 1.74 2.74
N ILE A 20 0.19 0.48 3.09
CA ILE A 20 1.05 -0.32 3.96
C ILE A 20 1.83 -1.32 3.11
N ILE A 21 3.14 -1.18 3.05
CA ILE A 21 4.03 -2.10 2.35
C ILE A 21 4.76 -2.97 3.38
N SER A 22 4.38 -4.24 3.46
CA SER A 22 5.08 -5.22 4.29
C SER A 22 6.12 -5.99 3.48
N ILE A 23 7.37 -5.99 3.95
CA ILE A 23 8.51 -6.61 3.26
C ILE A 23 9.22 -7.55 4.23
N TYR A 24 9.38 -8.82 3.84
CA TYR A 24 10.11 -9.83 4.60
C TYR A 24 11.27 -10.37 3.77
N ARG A 25 12.50 -10.32 4.28
CA ARG A 25 13.74 -10.80 3.61
C ARG A 25 13.99 -10.27 2.19
N GLU A 26 13.29 -9.22 1.78
CA GLU A 26 13.39 -8.59 0.45
C GLU A 26 13.85 -7.13 0.56
N ALA A 27 14.84 -6.85 1.43
CA ALA A 27 15.35 -5.49 1.61
C ALA A 27 15.87 -4.87 0.29
N GLY A 28 16.34 -5.69 -0.66
CA GLY A 28 16.76 -5.22 -1.99
C GLY A 28 15.61 -4.75 -2.89
N PHE A 29 14.36 -5.17 -2.65
CA PHE A 29 13.21 -4.84 -3.49
C PHE A 29 12.38 -3.67 -2.97
N ILE A 30 12.74 -3.10 -1.81
CA ILE A 30 12.03 -1.98 -1.19
C ILE A 30 11.94 -0.78 -2.12
N TRP A 31 13.02 -0.48 -2.84
CA TRP A 31 13.09 0.66 -3.75
C TRP A 31 12.13 0.53 -4.93
N ILE A 32 12.00 -0.67 -5.50
CA ILE A 32 11.06 -0.93 -6.62
C ILE A 32 9.62 -0.71 -6.15
N ARG A 33 9.27 -1.17 -4.95
CA ARG A 33 7.92 -1.00 -4.39
C ARG A 33 7.62 0.46 -4.02
N LEU A 34 8.60 1.17 -3.46
CA LEU A 34 8.45 2.59 -3.12
C LEU A 34 8.36 3.47 -4.37
N ASN A 35 9.15 3.18 -5.41
CA ASN A 35 9.08 3.90 -6.67
C ASN A 35 7.68 3.77 -7.30
N GLY A 36 7.10 2.56 -7.31
CA GLY A 36 5.74 2.38 -7.82
C GLY A 36 4.68 3.20 -7.08
N VAL A 37 4.80 3.35 -5.75
CA VAL A 37 3.88 4.21 -4.97
C VAL A 37 4.14 5.70 -5.23
N SER A 38 5.41 6.09 -5.44
CA SER A 38 5.76 7.46 -5.81
C SER A 38 5.23 7.87 -7.19
N GLU A 39 5.06 6.91 -8.10
CA GLU A 39 4.55 7.11 -9.45
C GLU A 39 3.03 7.15 -9.54
N LEU A 40 2.31 6.83 -8.44
CA LEU A 40 0.85 6.94 -8.42
C LEU A 40 0.39 8.37 -8.71
N ASP A 41 -0.51 8.50 -9.68
CA ASP A 41 -1.26 9.72 -9.99
C ASP A 41 -2.33 9.94 -8.91
N TYR A 42 -1.86 10.30 -7.71
CA TYR A 42 -2.67 10.58 -6.53
C TYR A 42 -2.08 11.79 -5.79
N PRO A 43 -2.91 12.69 -5.24
CA PRO A 43 -2.41 13.83 -4.47
C PRO A 43 -1.50 13.38 -3.32
N LYS A 44 -0.25 13.85 -3.33
CA LYS A 44 0.78 13.41 -2.36
C LYS A 44 0.50 13.86 -0.94
N ASP A 45 -0.22 14.95 -0.77
CA ASP A 45 -0.71 15.46 0.51
C ASP A 45 -1.77 14.56 1.17
N LYS A 46 -2.42 13.70 0.38
CA LYS A 46 -3.42 12.73 0.85
C LYS A 46 -2.92 11.30 0.93
N LEU A 47 -1.64 11.07 0.60
CA LEU A 47 -1.05 9.75 0.53
C LEU A 47 -0.02 9.57 1.63
N GLU A 48 -0.29 8.64 2.55
CA GLU A 48 0.65 8.19 3.56
C GLU A 48 1.19 6.81 3.17
N VAL A 49 2.50 6.59 3.34
CA VAL A 49 3.14 5.30 3.05
C VAL A 49 3.85 4.80 4.29
N ILE A 50 3.44 3.64 4.78
CA ILE A 50 4.06 2.97 5.93
C ILE A 50 4.77 1.72 5.42
N VAL A 51 6.08 1.64 5.67
CA VAL A 51 6.89 0.47 5.28
C VAL A 51 7.27 -0.33 6.52
N ASN A 52 6.87 -1.59 6.55
CA ASN A 52 7.25 -2.53 7.60
C ASN A 52 8.27 -3.54 7.06
N LEU A 53 9.53 -3.38 7.47
CA LEU A 53 10.60 -4.32 7.13
C LEU A 53 10.74 -5.36 8.25
N LEU A 54 10.28 -6.58 7.97
CA LEU A 54 10.41 -7.70 8.88
C LEU A 54 11.73 -8.44 8.63
N SER A 55 12.70 -8.24 9.52
CA SER A 55 13.90 -9.08 9.61
C SER A 55 13.68 -10.17 10.67
N LYS A 56 13.87 -11.45 10.30
CA LYS A 56 13.84 -12.57 11.26
C LYS A 56 15.00 -12.40 12.26
N TRP A 57 14.71 -12.18 13.53
CA TRP A 57 15.65 -12.51 14.59
C TRP A 57 15.61 -14.03 14.74
N THR A 58 16.71 -14.71 14.42
CA THR A 58 16.87 -16.11 14.78
C THR A 58 16.93 -16.16 16.31
N ILE A 59 15.82 -16.50 16.95
CA ILE A 59 15.87 -17.01 18.33
C ILE A 59 16.50 -18.39 18.18
N SER A 60 17.82 -18.46 18.36
CA SER A 60 18.49 -19.72 18.63
C SER A 60 17.97 -20.19 19.99
N LEU A 61 17.14 -21.24 19.97
CA LEU A 61 16.82 -22.05 21.14
C LEU A 61 18.02 -22.95 21.46
#